data_AF-M9L7H8-F1
#
_entry.id   AF-M9L7H8-F1
#
_cell.length_a   1.000
_cell.length_b   1.000
_cell.length_c   1.000
_cell.angle_alpha   90.00
_cell.angle_beta   90.00
_cell.angle_gamma   90.00
#
_symmetry.space_group_name_H-M   'P 1'
#
loop_
_entity.id
_entity.type
_entity.pdbx_description
1 polymer ?
#
loop_
_entity_poly.entity_id
_entity_poly.type
_entity_poly.pdbx_seq_one_letter_code
_entity_poly.pdbx_strand_id
1 'polypeptide(L)'
;MKYFVVDAFAEKVFEGNPAGICIMDAWLPDDIMQKIAIENNLSETAFAVKEGDGYRLRWFTPGNEIDLCGHATLATAYVIANYYELNVERIKFQTRSGELVVVKKGELYEMDFPSRMPDVFPLSEQMVEALGVRPVETYLGRDLMFVLEKEQDVYNASPDFSKLVNLPDGLGVSITAKSEKYDFASRSFFPKLNVNEDPVCGSAHCNFIT
;
A
#
# COMPACT_ATOMS: atom_id res chain seq x y z
N MET A 1 -16.55 16.46 11.52
CA MET A 1 -15.67 15.67 10.64
C MET A 1 -16.52 14.73 9.82
N LYS A 2 -16.41 14.76 8.48
CA LYS A 2 -17.02 13.74 7.61
C LYS A 2 -16.06 12.54 7.53
N TYR A 3 -16.62 11.35 7.38
CA TYR A 3 -15.88 10.11 7.19
C TYR A 3 -16.31 9.47 5.88
N PHE A 4 -15.34 9.01 5.10
CA PHE A 4 -15.56 8.29 3.85
C PHE A 4 -14.85 6.95 3.94
N VAL A 5 -15.42 5.93 3.32
CA VAL A 5 -14.71 4.68 3.01
C VAL A 5 -14.52 4.65 1.51
N VAL A 6 -13.29 4.48 1.06
CA VAL A 6 -12.93 4.51 -0.36
C VAL A 6 -12.06 3.30 -0.67
N ASP A 7 -12.48 2.56 -1.69
CA ASP A 7 -11.74 1.45 -2.27
C ASP A 7 -10.74 2.01 -3.31
N ALA A 8 -9.47 2.13 -2.93
CA ALA A 8 -8.43 2.59 -3.84
C ALA A 8 -8.00 1.46 -4.79
N PHE A 9 -7.57 1.82 -6.01
CA PHE A 9 -7.23 0.88 -7.08
C PHE A 9 -8.38 -0.07 -7.47
N ALA A 10 -9.62 0.44 -7.43
CA ALA A 10 -10.83 -0.32 -7.70
C ALA A 10 -11.69 0.35 -8.78
N GLU A 11 -12.25 -0.43 -9.72
CA GLU A 11 -13.29 0.04 -10.64
C GLU A 11 -14.70 -0.18 -10.08
N LYS A 12 -14.84 -1.10 -9.11
CA LYS A 12 -16.10 -1.46 -8.45
C LYS A 12 -15.89 -1.53 -6.94
N VAL A 13 -16.98 -1.35 -6.19
CA VAL A 13 -16.97 -1.54 -4.74
C VAL A 13 -16.61 -2.99 -4.38
N PHE A 14 -15.95 -3.16 -3.23
CA PHE A 14 -15.45 -4.45 -2.71
C PHE A 14 -14.26 -5.03 -3.48
N GLU A 15 -13.61 -4.23 -4.32
CA GLU A 15 -12.32 -4.55 -4.96
C GLU A 15 -11.22 -3.61 -4.42
N GLY A 16 -9.97 -3.81 -4.83
CA GLY A 16 -8.87 -2.91 -4.47
C GLY A 16 -8.51 -2.94 -2.98
N ASN A 17 -8.13 -1.78 -2.43
CA ASN A 17 -7.68 -1.62 -1.05
C ASN A 17 -8.48 -0.52 -0.30
N PRO A 18 -9.33 -0.88 0.67
CA PRO A 18 -10.20 0.07 1.36
C PRO A 18 -9.43 0.92 2.38
N ALA A 19 -9.69 2.22 2.37
CA ALA A 19 -9.19 3.15 3.38
C ALA A 19 -10.30 4.05 3.95
N GLY A 20 -10.21 4.32 5.25
CA GLY A 20 -11.04 5.32 5.93
C GLY A 20 -10.46 6.72 5.74
N ILE A 21 -11.26 7.71 5.35
CA ILE A 21 -10.76 9.06 5.03
C ILE A 21 -11.50 10.11 5.87
N CYS A 22 -10.73 10.90 6.60
CA CYS A 22 -11.18 11.99 7.46
C CYS A 22 -10.57 13.31 6.98
N ILE A 23 -11.36 14.16 6.32
CA ILE A 23 -10.96 15.53 6.02
C ILE A 23 -11.48 16.45 7.14
N MET A 24 -10.59 17.23 7.73
CA MET A 24 -10.84 18.00 8.96
C MET A 24 -10.41 19.47 8.82
N ASP A 25 -11.09 20.36 9.55
CA ASP A 25 -10.73 21.78 9.62
C ASP A 25 -9.55 22.04 10.59
N ALA A 26 -9.37 21.15 11.57
CA ALA A 26 -8.31 21.22 12.56
C ALA A 26 -7.93 19.80 13.04
N TRP A 27 -6.71 19.65 13.53
CA TRP A 27 -6.20 18.37 14.04
C TRP A 27 -6.93 17.93 15.30
N LEU A 28 -7.34 16.66 15.32
CA LEU A 28 -7.73 15.96 16.54
C LEU A 28 -6.48 15.56 17.33
N PRO A 29 -6.61 15.32 18.65
CA PRO A 29 -5.54 14.70 19.42
C PRO A 29 -5.15 13.33 18.85
N ASP A 30 -3.86 12.99 18.93
CA ASP A 30 -3.31 11.74 18.38
C ASP A 30 -4.00 10.48 18.94
N ASP A 31 -4.36 10.48 20.23
CA ASP A 31 -5.06 9.35 20.85
C ASP A 31 -6.48 9.18 20.29
N ILE A 32 -7.13 10.26 19.86
CA ILE A 32 -8.45 10.22 19.25
C ILE A 32 -8.36 9.71 17.82
N MET A 33 -7.37 10.16 17.03
CA MET A 33 -7.15 9.62 15.67
C MET A 33 -6.82 8.13 15.71
N GLN A 34 -6.00 7.69 16.66
CA GLN A 34 -5.71 6.27 16.87
C GLN A 34 -6.97 5.48 17.26
N LYS A 35 -7.80 6.00 18.16
CA LYS A 35 -9.08 5.35 18.54
C LYS A 35 -10.03 5.24 17.35
N ILE A 36 -10.10 6.24 16.49
CA ILE A 36 -10.92 6.18 15.26
C ILE A 36 -10.39 5.08 14.32
N ALA A 37 -9.07 5.00 14.13
CA ALA A 37 -8.47 3.94 13.30
C ALA A 37 -8.76 2.53 13.86
N ILE A 38 -8.68 2.37 15.19
CA ILE A 38 -9.05 1.12 15.88
C ILE A 38 -10.53 0.80 15.68
N GLU A 39 -11.42 1.77 15.89
CA GLU A 39 -12.87 1.59 15.80
C GLU A 39 -13.31 1.18 14.39
N ASN A 40 -12.72 1.78 13.35
CA ASN A 40 -13.06 1.49 11.96
C ASN A 40 -12.50 0.13 11.50
N ASN A 41 -11.38 -0.30 12.07
CA ASN A 41 -10.72 -1.59 11.77
C ASN A 41 -10.51 -1.85 10.26
N LEU A 42 -10.23 -0.79 9.50
CA LEU A 42 -9.72 -0.87 8.13
C LEU A 42 -8.19 -0.97 8.16
N SER A 43 -7.58 -1.30 7.01
CA SER A 43 -6.12 -1.35 6.87
C SER A 43 -5.48 -0.04 7.33
N GLU A 44 -5.99 1.07 6.81
CA GLU A 44 -5.57 2.41 7.21
C GLU A 44 -6.76 3.38 7.31
N THR A 45 -6.65 4.31 8.25
CA THR A 45 -7.43 5.56 8.27
C THR A 45 -6.52 6.75 8.02
N ALA A 46 -6.80 7.52 6.97
CA ALA A 46 -6.11 8.75 6.62
C ALA A 46 -6.83 9.98 7.20
N PHE A 47 -6.04 10.89 7.75
CA PHE A 47 -6.49 12.16 8.30
C PHE A 47 -5.81 13.30 7.57
N ALA A 48 -6.58 14.23 7.03
CA ALA A 48 -6.06 15.39 6.30
C ALA A 48 -6.61 16.71 6.84
N VAL A 49 -5.73 17.70 6.97
CA VAL A 49 -6.07 19.09 7.29
C VAL A 49 -5.49 20.00 6.21
N LYS A 50 -6.29 20.93 5.69
CA LYS A 50 -5.84 21.87 4.66
C LYS A 50 -4.82 22.85 5.24
N GLU A 51 -3.66 22.98 4.60
CA GLU A 51 -2.58 23.88 4.99
C GLU A 51 -2.01 24.59 3.74
N GLY A 52 -2.23 25.90 3.64
CA GLY A 52 -1.77 26.69 2.49
C GLY A 52 -2.39 26.24 1.17
N ASP A 53 -1.54 25.90 0.20
CA ASP A 53 -1.91 25.40 -1.13
C ASP A 53 -2.04 23.87 -1.21
N GLY A 54 -1.96 23.17 -0.06
CA GLY A 54 -2.06 21.72 0.01
C GLY A 54 -2.71 21.22 1.30
N TYR A 55 -2.39 19.99 1.67
CA TYR A 55 -2.91 19.33 2.85
C TYR A 55 -1.77 18.73 3.65
N ARG A 56 -1.84 18.77 4.98
CA ARG A 56 -1.04 17.88 5.81
C ARG A 56 -1.80 16.57 5.99
N LEU A 57 -1.12 15.45 5.77
CA LEU A 57 -1.71 14.11 5.73
C LEU A 57 -0.99 13.17 6.70
N ARG A 58 -1.77 12.40 7.46
CA ARG A 58 -1.32 11.38 8.41
C ARG A 58 -2.12 10.10 8.19
N TRP A 59 -1.52 8.94 8.46
CA TRP A 59 -2.17 7.64 8.34
C TRP A 59 -1.98 6.82 9.60
N PHE A 60 -3.05 6.14 10.00
CA PHE A 60 -3.06 5.29 11.17
C PHE A 60 -3.59 3.93 10.78
N THR A 61 -2.84 2.89 11.13
CA THR A 61 -3.38 1.53 11.23
C THR A 61 -4.09 1.39 12.59
N PRO A 62 -4.83 0.30 12.84
CA PRO A 62 -5.32 0.00 14.18
C PRO A 62 -4.21 -0.12 15.24
N GLY A 63 -2.96 -0.38 14.82
CA GLY A 63 -1.81 -0.51 15.72
C GLY A 63 -1.13 0.82 16.05
N ASN A 64 -0.79 1.62 15.03
CA ASN A 64 0.02 2.83 15.18
C ASN A 64 -0.08 3.76 13.96
N GLU A 65 0.42 5.00 14.12
CA GLU A 65 0.72 5.89 13.00
C GLU A 65 1.84 5.31 12.13
N ILE A 66 1.69 5.39 10.81
CA ILE A 66 2.69 4.96 9.83
C ILE A 66 3.19 6.14 8.99
N ASP A 67 4.42 6.04 8.49
CA ASP A 67 5.08 7.16 7.82
C ASP A 67 4.69 7.35 6.34
N LEU A 68 4.14 6.31 5.69
CA LEU A 68 3.77 6.35 4.27
C LEU A 68 2.71 5.29 3.93
N CYS A 69 1.65 5.69 3.23
CA CYS A 69 0.65 4.77 2.67
C CYS A 69 0.11 5.25 1.32
N GLY A 70 0.37 4.47 0.26
CA GLY A 70 0.00 4.85 -1.11
C GLY A 70 -1.51 4.83 -1.35
N HIS A 71 -2.17 3.71 -1.11
CA HIS A 71 -3.60 3.57 -1.45
C HIS A 71 -4.47 4.57 -0.66
N ALA A 72 -4.18 4.79 0.62
CA ALA A 72 -4.90 5.76 1.45
C ALA A 72 -4.62 7.22 1.03
N THR A 73 -3.46 7.50 0.44
CA THR A 73 -3.16 8.81 -0.18
C THR A 73 -3.98 9.03 -1.44
N LEU A 74 -4.09 8.03 -2.32
CA LEU A 74 -4.96 8.11 -3.51
C LEU A 74 -6.43 8.26 -3.11
N ALA A 75 -6.89 7.49 -2.14
CA ALA A 75 -8.24 7.61 -1.58
C ALA A 75 -8.50 9.01 -1.01
N THR A 76 -7.53 9.59 -0.30
CA THR A 76 -7.63 10.97 0.21
C THR A 76 -7.74 11.98 -0.94
N ALA A 77 -6.90 11.84 -1.98
CA ALA A 77 -6.94 12.69 -3.16
C ALA A 77 -8.29 12.59 -3.90
N TYR A 78 -8.84 11.38 -4.03
CA TYR A 78 -10.18 11.15 -4.58
C TYR A 78 -11.25 11.91 -3.79
N VAL A 79 -11.24 11.81 -2.45
CA VAL A 79 -12.22 12.51 -1.60
C VAL A 79 -12.10 14.03 -1.77
N ILE A 80 -10.88 14.56 -1.78
CA ILE A 80 -10.64 16.00 -1.97
C ILE A 80 -11.18 16.46 -3.32
N ALA A 81 -10.78 15.79 -4.41
CA ALA A 81 -11.14 16.19 -5.77
C ALA A 81 -12.65 16.07 -6.07
N ASN A 82 -13.38 15.19 -5.38
CA ASN A 82 -14.81 14.97 -5.66
C ASN A 82 -15.76 15.67 -4.69
N TYR A 83 -15.30 16.05 -3.48
CA TYR A 83 -16.19 16.56 -2.44
C TYR A 83 -15.76 17.88 -1.80
N TYR A 84 -14.51 18.30 -1.99
CA TYR A 84 -13.97 19.51 -1.34
C TYR A 84 -13.42 20.53 -2.36
N GLU A 85 -12.70 20.08 -3.38
CA GLU A 85 -12.06 20.92 -4.39
C GLU A 85 -12.31 20.39 -5.80
N LEU A 86 -13.51 20.61 -6.33
CA LEU A 86 -14.02 19.97 -7.56
C LEU A 86 -13.19 20.18 -8.84
N ASN A 87 -12.35 21.21 -8.87
CA ASN A 87 -11.53 21.57 -10.02
C ASN A 87 -10.03 21.35 -9.77
N VAL A 88 -9.65 20.68 -8.67
CA VAL A 88 -8.24 20.41 -8.38
C VAL A 88 -7.74 19.26 -9.24
N GLU A 89 -6.64 19.49 -9.95
CA GLU A 89 -5.95 18.47 -10.73
C GLU A 89 -4.66 18.00 -10.07
N ARG A 90 -4.06 18.83 -9.21
CA ARG A 90 -2.81 18.53 -8.53
C ARG A 90 -2.96 18.80 -7.04
N ILE A 91 -2.84 17.77 -6.23
CA ILE A 91 -3.00 17.84 -4.78
C ILE A 91 -1.64 17.55 -4.14
N LYS A 92 -1.18 18.46 -3.28
CA LYS A 92 0.06 18.30 -2.53
C LYS A 92 -0.26 17.87 -1.11
N PHE A 93 0.46 16.87 -0.63
CA PHE A 93 0.39 16.38 0.74
C PHE A 93 1.72 16.56 1.44
N GLN A 94 1.73 17.26 2.57
CA GLN A 94 2.85 17.30 3.49
C GLN A 94 2.70 16.16 4.50
N THR A 95 3.69 15.27 4.55
CA THR A 95 3.63 14.03 5.33
C THR A 95 4.90 13.85 6.16
N ARG A 96 4.95 12.86 7.06
CA ARG A 96 6.18 12.53 7.81
C ARG A 96 7.32 12.07 6.91
N SER A 97 6.99 11.50 5.74
CA SER A 97 7.96 11.06 4.72
C SER A 97 8.32 12.16 3.71
N GLY A 98 7.88 13.40 3.93
CA GLY A 98 8.06 14.52 3.01
C GLY A 98 6.83 14.81 2.14
N GLU A 99 7.03 15.58 1.08
CA GLU A 99 5.95 15.95 0.17
C GLU A 99 5.58 14.77 -0.75
N LEU A 100 4.28 14.49 -0.84
CA LEU A 100 3.69 13.63 -1.85
C LEU A 100 2.80 14.47 -2.76
N VAL A 101 2.77 14.13 -4.04
CA VAL A 101 1.89 14.77 -5.00
C VAL A 101 1.02 13.73 -5.67
N VAL A 102 -0.29 14.01 -5.74
CA VAL A 102 -1.23 13.24 -6.53
C VAL A 102 -1.76 14.11 -7.66
N VAL A 103 -1.73 13.59 -8.89
CA VAL A 103 -2.28 14.25 -10.07
C VAL A 103 -3.53 13.49 -10.54
N LYS A 104 -4.66 14.19 -10.63
CA LYS A 104 -5.90 13.67 -11.20
C LYS A 104 -5.88 13.85 -12.72
N LYS A 105 -6.06 12.76 -13.46
CA LYS A 105 -6.20 12.76 -14.92
C LYS A 105 -7.49 12.03 -15.30
N GLY A 106 -8.56 12.80 -15.53
CA GLY A 106 -9.89 12.23 -15.71
C GLY A 106 -10.34 11.49 -14.45
N GLU A 107 -10.53 10.17 -14.58
CA GLU A 107 -10.88 9.25 -13.49
C GLU A 107 -9.67 8.61 -12.79
N LEU A 108 -8.46 8.81 -13.31
CA LEU A 108 -7.22 8.25 -12.75
C LEU A 108 -6.56 9.22 -11.77
N TYR A 109 -5.88 8.65 -10.77
CA TYR A 109 -5.07 9.36 -9.79
C TYR A 109 -3.64 8.80 -9.84
N GLU A 110 -2.70 9.64 -10.23
CA GLU A 110 -1.29 9.29 -10.37
C GLU A 110 -0.50 9.78 -9.16
N MET A 111 0.43 8.96 -8.69
CA MET A 111 1.38 9.30 -7.63
C MET A 111 2.76 8.78 -7.99
N ASP A 112 3.77 9.57 -7.69
CA ASP A 112 5.16 9.19 -7.93
C ASP A 112 5.74 8.45 -6.72
N PHE A 113 6.29 7.27 -6.97
CA PHE A 113 7.13 6.54 -6.04
C PHE A 113 8.56 6.43 -6.59
N PRO A 114 9.58 6.36 -5.73
CA PRO A 114 10.94 6.13 -6.20
C PRO A 114 11.06 4.74 -6.81
N SER A 115 11.58 4.63 -8.03
CA SER A 115 12.01 3.34 -8.57
C SER A 115 13.22 2.83 -7.76
N ARG A 116 13.13 1.60 -7.28
CA ARG A 116 14.11 0.96 -6.38
C ARG A 116 14.32 -0.48 -6.86
N MET A 117 15.23 -0.63 -7.81
CA MET A 117 15.56 -1.96 -8.30
C MET A 117 16.14 -2.83 -7.18
N PRO A 118 15.54 -4.00 -6.90
CA PRO A 118 16.05 -4.88 -5.86
C PRO A 118 17.28 -5.64 -6.37
N ASP A 119 18.17 -6.00 -5.45
CA ASP A 119 19.39 -6.73 -5.77
C ASP A 119 19.12 -8.23 -5.89
N VAL A 120 19.82 -8.93 -6.78
CA VAL A 120 19.77 -10.39 -6.86
C VAL A 120 20.16 -10.99 -5.50
N PHE A 121 19.37 -11.94 -5.03
CA PHE A 121 19.53 -12.51 -3.68
C PHE A 121 19.49 -14.05 -3.72
N PRO A 122 20.32 -14.75 -2.91
CA PRO A 122 20.35 -16.20 -2.91
C PRO A 122 19.05 -16.79 -2.35
N LEU A 123 18.49 -17.75 -3.08
CA LEU A 123 17.35 -18.53 -2.60
C LEU A 123 17.80 -19.52 -1.50
N SER A 124 17.08 -19.54 -0.39
CA SER A 124 17.26 -20.53 0.68
C SER A 124 16.09 -21.50 0.76
N GLU A 125 16.32 -22.71 1.29
CA GLU A 125 15.23 -23.68 1.49
C GLU A 125 14.20 -23.18 2.52
N GLN A 126 14.62 -22.37 3.50
CA GLN A 126 13.69 -21.72 4.43
C GLN A 126 12.68 -20.82 3.70
N MET A 127 13.10 -20.09 2.68
CA MET A 127 12.22 -19.26 1.86
C MET A 127 11.23 -20.10 1.06
N VAL A 128 11.70 -21.19 0.44
CA VAL A 128 10.84 -22.12 -0.32
C VAL A 128 9.78 -22.74 0.59
N GLU A 129 10.18 -23.20 1.76
CA GLU A 129 9.27 -23.76 2.76
C GLU A 129 8.24 -22.74 3.27
N ALA A 130 8.62 -21.47 3.40
CA ALA A 130 7.72 -20.41 3.84
C ALA A 130 6.72 -19.99 2.76
N LEU A 131 7.14 -20.00 1.49
CA LEU A 131 6.26 -19.67 0.35
C LEU A 131 5.33 -20.82 -0.05
N GLY A 132 5.76 -22.07 0.16
CA GLY A 132 5.05 -23.26 -0.35
C GLY A 132 5.20 -23.47 -1.86
N VAL A 133 6.00 -22.65 -2.53
CA VAL A 133 6.32 -22.72 -3.96
C VAL A 133 7.79 -22.34 -4.16
N ARG A 134 8.48 -22.94 -5.14
CA ARG A 134 9.87 -22.62 -5.45
C ARG A 134 9.94 -21.48 -6.48
N PRO A 135 10.53 -20.32 -6.13
CA PRO A 135 10.75 -19.22 -7.07
C PRO A 135 11.80 -19.57 -8.14
N VAL A 136 11.67 -18.96 -9.31
CA VAL A 136 12.69 -19.02 -10.38
C VAL A 136 13.76 -17.95 -10.22
N GLU A 137 13.41 -16.80 -9.63
CA GLU A 137 14.35 -15.73 -9.29
C GLU A 137 14.03 -15.18 -7.89
N THR A 138 15.04 -14.62 -7.24
CA THR A 138 14.94 -14.08 -5.89
C THR A 138 15.73 -12.79 -5.81
N TYR A 139 15.10 -11.77 -5.24
CA TYR A 139 15.65 -10.44 -5.08
C TYR A 139 15.39 -9.90 -3.68
N LEU A 140 16.19 -8.93 -3.25
CA LEU A 140 16.03 -8.25 -1.99
C LEU A 140 16.15 -6.72 -2.19
N GLY A 141 15.12 -6.00 -1.74
CA GLY A 141 15.16 -4.56 -1.55
C GLY A 141 14.82 -4.23 -0.09
N ARG A 142 13.80 -3.39 0.13
CA ARG A 142 13.15 -3.31 1.46
C ARG A 142 12.52 -4.65 1.84
N ASP A 143 11.91 -5.30 0.86
CA ASP A 143 11.18 -6.56 0.99
C ASP A 143 11.86 -7.63 0.14
N LEU A 144 11.64 -8.89 0.49
CA LEU A 144 12.00 -10.00 -0.40
C LEU A 144 11.04 -10.01 -1.59
N MET A 145 11.58 -10.23 -2.79
CA MET A 145 10.80 -10.34 -4.01
C MET A 145 11.13 -11.65 -4.71
N PHE A 146 10.11 -12.43 -5.00
CA PHE A 146 10.22 -13.73 -5.64
C PHE A 146 9.51 -13.73 -6.98
N VAL A 147 10.21 -14.12 -8.04
CA VAL A 147 9.60 -14.35 -9.35
C VAL A 147 9.21 -15.81 -9.43
N LEU A 148 7.94 -16.08 -9.73
CA LEU A 148 7.40 -17.42 -9.94
C LEU A 148 7.32 -17.71 -11.44
N GLU A 149 7.26 -18.98 -11.81
CA GLU A 149 7.25 -19.39 -13.21
C GLU A 149 5.95 -18.99 -13.92
N LYS A 150 4.80 -19.10 -13.24
CA LYS A 150 3.48 -18.87 -13.84
C LYS A 150 2.63 -17.93 -13.01
N GLU A 151 1.81 -17.14 -13.69
CA GLU A 151 0.78 -16.30 -13.07
C GLU A 151 -0.13 -17.11 -12.12
N GLN A 152 -0.48 -18.35 -12.49
CA GLN A 152 -1.31 -19.21 -11.65
C GLN A 152 -0.66 -19.56 -10.30
N ASP A 153 0.68 -19.61 -10.24
CA ASP A 153 1.41 -19.87 -8.99
C ASP A 153 1.32 -18.67 -8.04
N VAL A 154 1.23 -17.44 -8.57
CA VAL A 154 0.95 -16.24 -7.76
C VAL A 154 -0.43 -16.34 -7.13
N TYR A 155 -1.46 -16.64 -7.92
CA TYR A 155 -2.83 -16.77 -7.40
C TYR A 155 -2.99 -17.91 -6.41
N ASN A 156 -2.35 -19.06 -6.65
CA ASN A 156 -2.50 -20.25 -5.82
C ASN A 156 -1.55 -20.30 -4.62
N ALA A 157 -0.57 -19.40 -4.53
CA ALA A 157 0.37 -19.40 -3.42
C ALA A 157 -0.38 -19.34 -2.08
N SER A 158 0.01 -20.21 -1.15
CA SER A 158 -0.52 -20.27 0.20
C SER A 158 0.66 -20.24 1.18
N PRO A 159 1.26 -19.04 1.40
CA PRO A 159 2.43 -18.93 2.24
C PRO A 159 2.13 -19.27 3.70
N ASP A 160 3.09 -19.90 4.37
CA ASP A 160 3.04 -20.11 5.81
C ASP A 160 3.49 -18.83 6.51
N PHE A 161 2.52 -18.01 6.94
CA PHE A 161 2.79 -16.74 7.63
C PHE A 161 3.62 -16.92 8.92
N SER A 162 3.50 -18.07 9.59
CA SER A 162 4.30 -18.38 10.78
C SER A 162 5.77 -18.64 10.45
N LYS A 163 6.09 -19.01 9.20
CA LYS A 163 7.47 -19.09 8.70
C LYS A 163 7.94 -17.78 8.10
N LEU A 164 7.09 -17.09 7.33
CA LEU A 164 7.43 -15.80 6.70
C LEU A 164 7.85 -14.74 7.74
N VAL A 165 7.16 -14.67 8.87
CA VAL A 165 7.51 -13.73 9.96
C VAL A 165 8.92 -13.96 10.51
N ASN A 166 9.43 -15.20 10.41
CA ASN A 166 10.72 -15.62 10.92
C ASN A 166 11.85 -15.59 9.87
N LEU A 167 11.58 -15.14 8.64
CA LEU A 167 12.65 -14.91 7.67
C LEU A 167 13.58 -13.80 8.18
N PRO A 168 14.90 -13.96 8.10
CA PRO A 168 15.83 -12.95 8.61
C PRO A 168 15.84 -11.69 7.74
N ASP A 169 15.64 -11.84 6.43
CA ASP A 169 15.72 -10.77 5.44
C ASP A 169 14.34 -10.19 5.10
N GLY A 170 14.35 -8.95 4.60
CA GLY A 170 13.17 -8.21 4.15
C GLY A 170 12.23 -7.76 5.27
N LEU A 171 11.49 -6.67 5.06
CA LEU A 171 10.39 -6.28 5.95
C LEU A 171 9.12 -7.08 5.64
N GLY A 172 8.80 -7.21 4.35
CA GLY A 172 7.78 -8.09 3.82
C GLY A 172 8.31 -9.04 2.76
N VAL A 173 7.36 -9.73 2.11
CA VAL A 173 7.58 -10.66 1.02
C VAL A 173 6.59 -10.37 -0.10
N SER A 174 7.06 -10.20 -1.32
CA SER A 174 6.22 -10.09 -2.50
C SER A 174 6.53 -11.22 -3.48
N ILE A 175 5.49 -11.74 -4.13
CA ILE A 175 5.60 -12.70 -5.22
C ILE A 175 5.08 -12.06 -6.49
N THR A 176 5.70 -12.36 -7.63
CA THR A 176 5.27 -11.87 -8.94
C THR A 176 5.50 -12.91 -10.03
N ALA A 177 4.77 -12.80 -11.13
CA ALA A 177 5.01 -13.56 -12.35
C ALA A 177 4.49 -12.79 -13.56
N LYS A 178 4.98 -13.14 -14.74
CA LYS A 178 4.44 -12.63 -16.01
C LYS A 178 2.96 -13.06 -16.13
N SER A 179 2.10 -12.12 -16.50
CA SER A 179 0.67 -12.38 -16.72
C SER A 179 0.38 -12.66 -18.19
N GLU A 180 -0.70 -13.41 -18.47
CA GLU A 180 -1.22 -13.58 -19.82
C GLU A 180 -2.05 -12.38 -20.28
N LYS A 181 -2.67 -11.66 -19.34
CA LYS A 181 -3.59 -10.54 -19.60
C LYS A 181 -2.94 -9.17 -19.37
N TYR A 182 -2.04 -9.08 -18.40
CA TYR A 182 -1.31 -7.87 -18.03
C TYR A 182 0.19 -8.08 -18.21
N ASP A 183 1.02 -7.07 -17.95
CA ASP A 183 2.47 -7.24 -17.98
C ASP A 183 2.96 -8.20 -16.87
N PHE A 184 2.41 -8.08 -15.67
CA PHE A 184 2.67 -8.96 -14.54
C PHE A 184 1.50 -8.98 -13.55
N ALA A 185 1.49 -10.00 -12.67
CA ALA A 185 0.60 -10.09 -11.51
C ALA A 185 1.44 -10.26 -10.24
N SER A 186 1.00 -9.71 -9.11
CA SER A 186 1.73 -9.78 -7.85
C SER A 186 0.83 -9.90 -6.62
N ARG A 187 1.40 -10.41 -5.52
CA ARG A 187 0.82 -10.40 -4.17
C ARG A 187 1.89 -10.02 -3.16
N SER A 188 1.50 -9.38 -2.06
CA SER A 188 2.43 -8.89 -1.04
C SER A 188 1.98 -9.26 0.38
N PHE A 189 2.91 -9.74 1.18
CA PHE A 189 2.70 -10.30 2.51
C PHE A 189 3.60 -9.59 3.52
N PHE A 190 3.03 -9.08 4.61
CA PHE A 190 3.75 -8.34 5.65
C PHE A 190 3.49 -8.89 7.06
N PRO A 191 3.66 -10.21 7.31
CA PRO A 191 3.34 -10.79 8.61
C PRO A 191 4.19 -10.23 9.76
N LYS A 192 5.40 -9.70 9.47
CA LYS A 192 6.23 -8.95 10.43
C LYS A 192 5.58 -7.64 10.90
N LEU A 193 4.61 -7.13 10.15
CA LEU A 193 3.81 -5.94 10.44
C LEU A 193 2.39 -6.29 10.89
N ASN A 194 2.11 -7.55 11.24
CA ASN A 194 0.78 -8.07 11.57
C ASN A 194 -0.26 -7.94 10.43
N VAL A 195 0.21 -7.83 9.18
CA VAL A 195 -0.64 -7.83 7.98
C VAL A 195 -0.26 -9.05 7.14
N ASN A 196 -1.05 -10.11 7.21
CA ASN A 196 -0.74 -11.34 6.49
C ASN A 196 -0.63 -11.10 4.97
N GLU A 197 -1.60 -10.39 4.40
CA GLU A 197 -1.62 -10.04 2.99
C GLU A 197 -2.18 -8.62 2.80
N ASP A 198 -1.46 -7.79 2.04
CA ASP A 198 -1.89 -6.46 1.63
C ASP A 198 -2.62 -6.57 0.28
N PRO A 199 -3.92 -6.20 0.17
CA PRO A 199 -4.69 -6.35 -1.04
C PRO A 199 -4.06 -5.67 -2.27
N VAL A 200 -3.50 -4.46 -2.07
CA VAL A 200 -2.79 -3.72 -3.11
C VAL A 200 -1.67 -2.89 -2.49
N CYS A 201 -0.44 -3.39 -2.62
CA CYS A 201 0.74 -2.72 -2.08
C CYS A 201 1.40 -1.81 -3.12
N GLY A 202 1.02 -0.53 -3.14
CA GLY A 202 1.67 0.46 -4.03
C GLY A 202 3.18 0.56 -3.83
N SER A 203 3.66 0.43 -2.59
CA SER A 203 5.10 0.48 -2.30
C SER A 203 5.90 -0.69 -2.87
N ALA A 204 5.28 -1.87 -3.04
CA ALA A 204 5.94 -3.02 -3.66
C ALA A 204 6.24 -2.77 -5.15
N HIS A 205 5.45 -1.92 -5.82
CA HIS A 205 5.66 -1.56 -7.22
C HIS A 205 6.95 -0.76 -7.47
N CYS A 206 7.55 -0.19 -6.42
CA CYS A 206 8.89 0.41 -6.50
C CYS A 206 9.95 -0.62 -6.91
N ASN A 207 9.73 -1.91 -6.61
CA ASN A 207 10.64 -3.01 -6.90
C ASN A 207 10.29 -3.73 -8.22
N PHE A 208 9.05 -3.60 -8.70
CA PHE A 208 8.58 -4.27 -9.92
C PHE A 208 8.79 -3.43 -11.18
N ILE A 209 8.77 -2.10 -11.06
CA ILE A 209 8.74 -1.18 -12.20
C ILE A 209 10.10 -0.50 -12.37
N THR A 210 10.74 -0.81 -13.51
CA THR A 210 11.94 -0.14 -14.06
C THR A 210 11.58 0.98 -15.00
#